data_AF-W4GEQ3-F1
#
_entry.id   AF-W4GEQ3-F1
#
_cell.length_a   1.000
_cell.length_b   1.000
_cell.length_c   1.000
_cell.angle_alpha   90.00
_cell.angle_beta   90.00
_cell.angle_gamma   90.00
#
_symmetry.space_group_name_H-M   'P 1'
#
loop_
_entity.id
_entity.type
_entity.pdbx_description
1 polymer ?
#
loop_
_entity_poly.entity_id
_entity_poly.type
_entity_poly.pdbx_seq_one_letter_code
_entity_poly.pdbx_strand_id
1 'polypeptide(L)'
;MATTQEESTPLLPTTVEKRKVRDRQRRQLMCFGGVAALAACAVGVWWWTNETPLDLFIPDVPLTPWTSDVMEPPFEKEANLIRPHLISEDLLKRPIPTNAWWTNLLISDSHGQNTGAGQVTLSPYTIASWPHVMQVSYGDDRRVEEPSKIEEYFSADLTFGTVVPSISREVVAFDPLTVHLQYRNESNGTTFTVLLARGSPYVSINYTLSAPMITTTYFNILWCNNASISKTPTTVAGSTFTVVTQIEHQKTQEWLIFFPTNVTVSINSTSFAVQDETFSGIVRAAIVPRNSPDGTAAHLRQHASIVPVASAVSLSSNVTTGIMEFTWKTVATTTDSIAAASLLMLAHPHHVDSLVPSATRNRSSTTTVMHSSSSGDPFASSTPSILLGPFGHRTIKGNMSFVLGNSWLLADTFQEVGFNSRHPIAADAIAPLLVALKNDSNFTPQALDPYFFGKEIARQARLVLIADELNQGTTKLLDQLEDWLLPWFVGKNFDFFVYDTVWGGVCSVKGLRGVFWMTDFGNGWYNDHVRVLCFKMAVYECVYDLSMSILSVGPNSWTLILLCEVHGLIFCAECC
;
A
#
# COMPACT_ATOMS: atom_id res chain seq x y z
N MET A 1 -2.75 56.85 -4.29
CA MET A 1 -2.67 56.64 -5.75
C MET A 1 -3.64 55.52 -6.09
N ALA A 2 -4.87 55.92 -6.41
CA ALA A 2 -5.92 55.09 -6.94
C ALA A 2 -6.36 55.77 -8.23
N THR A 3 -6.45 55.04 -9.34
CA THR A 3 -7.11 55.51 -10.56
C THR A 3 -7.87 54.35 -11.17
N THR A 4 -9.18 54.46 -10.98
CA THR A 4 -10.32 53.93 -11.72
C THR A 4 -10.29 54.29 -13.20
N GLN A 5 -10.89 53.44 -14.05
CA GLN A 5 -11.73 53.78 -15.22
C GLN A 5 -12.16 52.44 -15.85
N GLU A 6 -13.37 51.93 -15.63
CA GLU A 6 -14.68 52.35 -16.18
C GLU A 6 -14.77 52.37 -17.72
N GLU A 7 -15.78 51.63 -18.18
CA GLU A 7 -16.24 51.38 -19.54
C GLU A 7 -16.44 52.65 -20.38
N SER A 8 -16.20 52.52 -21.68
CA SER A 8 -17.05 53.19 -22.67
C SER A 8 -17.00 52.47 -24.02
N THR A 9 -18.13 51.87 -24.38
CA THR A 9 -18.51 51.52 -25.75
C THR A 9 -18.70 52.81 -26.56
N PRO A 10 -18.39 52.81 -27.86
CA PRO A 10 -19.38 53.35 -28.78
C PRO A 10 -19.53 52.58 -30.11
N LEU A 11 -20.80 52.37 -30.46
CA LEU A 11 -21.42 52.67 -31.76
C LEU A 11 -21.14 51.76 -32.97
N LEU A 12 -22.23 51.05 -33.34
CA LEU A 12 -22.59 50.59 -34.70
C LEU A 12 -22.36 51.66 -35.78
N PRO A 13 -22.24 51.23 -37.04
CA PRO A 13 -23.27 51.62 -37.99
C PRO A 13 -23.93 50.42 -38.68
N THR A 14 -25.26 50.50 -38.68
CA THR A 14 -26.17 49.81 -39.58
C THR A 14 -25.96 50.27 -41.02
N THR A 15 -26.03 49.37 -42.00
CA THR A 15 -26.93 49.54 -43.16
C THR A 15 -27.01 48.29 -44.03
N VAL A 16 -28.24 48.10 -44.48
CA VAL A 16 -28.84 46.98 -45.20
C VAL A 16 -28.69 47.20 -46.72
N GLU A 17 -28.53 46.08 -47.44
CA GLU A 17 -28.83 45.86 -48.86
C GLU A 17 -28.18 46.72 -49.96
N LYS A 18 -27.43 46.04 -50.83
CA LYS A 18 -27.86 45.75 -52.21
C LYS A 18 -27.01 44.60 -52.77
N ARG A 19 -27.62 43.43 -52.91
CA ARG A 19 -28.23 42.91 -54.14
C ARG A 19 -27.23 42.21 -55.06
N LYS A 20 -27.52 40.91 -55.24
CA LYS A 20 -27.62 40.22 -56.53
C LYS A 20 -26.38 40.30 -57.41
N VAL A 21 -25.60 39.23 -57.44
CA VAL A 21 -25.41 38.35 -58.63
C VAL A 21 -24.57 37.16 -58.14
N ARG A 22 -25.23 36.05 -57.78
CA ARG A 22 -24.68 34.68 -57.97
C ARG A 22 -25.69 33.56 -57.70
N ASP A 23 -26.99 33.87 -57.81
CA ASP A 23 -28.07 32.91 -57.57
C ASP A 23 -28.83 32.57 -58.86
N ARG A 24 -28.08 32.26 -59.93
CA ARG A 24 -28.64 31.87 -61.24
C ARG A 24 -28.01 30.65 -61.89
N GLN A 25 -27.21 29.87 -61.16
CA GLN A 25 -26.57 28.64 -61.67
C GLN A 25 -26.77 27.38 -60.83
N ARG A 26 -27.66 27.37 -59.83
CA ARG A 26 -28.00 26.15 -59.05
C ARG A 26 -29.49 25.75 -59.07
N ARG A 27 -30.23 26.13 -60.12
CA ARG A 27 -31.65 25.73 -60.31
C ARG A 27 -31.92 24.94 -61.61
N GLN A 28 -31.01 24.04 -62.00
CA GLN A 28 -31.28 23.08 -63.09
C GLN A 28 -30.83 21.64 -62.79
N LEU A 29 -30.66 21.24 -61.52
CA LEU A 29 -30.40 19.84 -61.16
C LEU A 29 -31.33 19.31 -60.04
N MET A 30 -32.55 19.83 -59.95
CA MET A 30 -33.62 19.24 -59.15
C MET A 30 -34.74 18.79 -60.10
N CYS A 31 -34.66 17.56 -60.63
CA CYS A 31 -35.82 16.85 -61.17
C CYS A 31 -35.64 15.33 -61.39
N PHE A 32 -34.56 14.68 -60.93
CA PHE A 32 -34.39 13.21 -61.08
C PHE A 32 -33.95 12.44 -59.81
N GLY A 33 -34.09 13.01 -58.62
CA GLY A 33 -33.68 12.34 -57.36
C GLY A 33 -34.81 11.94 -56.40
N GLY A 34 -36.08 12.04 -56.81
CA GLY A 34 -37.23 12.02 -55.89
C GLY A 34 -37.82 10.65 -55.55
N VAL A 35 -37.42 9.56 -56.21
CA VAL A 35 -38.07 8.24 -56.02
C VAL A 35 -37.14 7.20 -55.39
N ALA A 36 -35.82 7.39 -55.44
CA ALA A 36 -34.86 6.49 -54.78
C ALA A 36 -34.68 6.76 -53.28
N ALA A 37 -34.95 7.98 -52.81
CA ALA A 37 -34.74 8.38 -51.41
C ALA A 37 -35.82 7.86 -50.45
N LEU A 38 -37.06 7.68 -50.91
CA LEU A 38 -38.17 7.23 -50.05
C LEU A 38 -38.16 5.72 -49.80
N ALA A 39 -37.61 4.91 -50.72
CA ALA A 39 -37.42 3.47 -50.51
C ALA A 39 -36.25 3.18 -49.55
N ALA A 40 -35.18 3.98 -49.59
CA ALA A 40 -34.03 3.83 -48.70
C ALA A 40 -34.37 4.20 -47.23
N CYS A 41 -35.22 5.21 -47.01
CA CYS A 41 -35.64 5.60 -45.66
C CYS A 41 -36.59 4.58 -45.01
N ALA A 42 -37.44 3.90 -45.77
CA ALA A 42 -38.35 2.88 -45.22
C ALA A 42 -37.62 1.58 -44.82
N VAL A 43 -36.56 1.20 -45.55
CA VAL A 43 -35.71 0.05 -45.19
C VAL A 43 -34.78 0.40 -44.02
N GLY A 44 -34.27 1.63 -43.96
CA GLY A 44 -33.44 2.11 -42.85
C GLY A 44 -34.17 2.20 -41.51
N VAL A 45 -35.45 2.62 -41.50
CA VAL A 45 -36.25 2.69 -40.26
C VAL A 45 -36.70 1.30 -39.77
N TRP A 46 -36.87 0.33 -40.67
CA TRP A 46 -37.16 -1.06 -40.29
C TRP A 46 -35.91 -1.80 -39.78
N TRP A 47 -34.71 -1.52 -40.31
CA TRP A 47 -33.44 -2.02 -39.75
C TRP A 47 -33.13 -1.41 -38.38
N TRP A 48 -33.43 -0.14 -38.16
CA TRP A 48 -33.09 0.54 -36.91
C TRP A 48 -34.01 0.20 -35.74
N THR A 49 -35.22 -0.31 -36.00
CA THR A 49 -36.22 -0.62 -34.95
C THR A 49 -36.27 -2.09 -34.55
N ASN A 50 -35.49 -2.96 -35.21
CA ASN A 50 -35.52 -4.41 -34.97
C ASN A 50 -34.15 -5.01 -34.59
N GLU A 51 -33.11 -4.21 -34.41
CA GLU A 51 -31.91 -4.69 -33.72
C GLU A 51 -32.14 -4.60 -32.21
N THR A 52 -32.43 -5.76 -31.61
CA THR A 52 -32.01 -6.01 -30.22
C THR A 52 -30.57 -5.55 -30.08
N PRO A 53 -30.17 -4.86 -28.99
CA PRO A 53 -28.78 -4.47 -28.82
C PRO A 53 -27.95 -5.74 -28.93
N LEU A 54 -27.21 -5.88 -30.02
CA LEU A 54 -26.13 -6.83 -30.07
C LEU A 54 -25.18 -6.31 -28.99
N ASP A 55 -25.16 -6.99 -27.85
CA ASP A 55 -24.01 -7.00 -26.98
C ASP A 55 -22.83 -7.29 -27.92
N LEU A 56 -22.15 -6.23 -28.35
CA LEU A 56 -20.83 -6.32 -28.95
C LEU A 56 -19.93 -6.77 -27.82
N PHE A 57 -20.04 -8.06 -27.51
CA PHE A 57 -19.05 -8.82 -26.80
C PHE A 57 -17.83 -8.74 -27.71
N ILE A 58 -16.98 -7.75 -27.45
CA ILE A 58 -15.59 -7.80 -27.88
C ILE A 58 -15.08 -9.02 -27.13
N PRO A 59 -14.84 -10.17 -27.79
CA PRO A 59 -14.14 -11.24 -27.09
C PRO A 59 -12.84 -10.61 -26.62
N ASP A 60 -12.51 -10.78 -25.33
CA ASP A 60 -11.22 -10.39 -24.76
C ASP A 60 -10.18 -10.66 -25.84
N VAL A 61 -9.59 -9.60 -26.41
CA VAL A 61 -8.42 -9.79 -27.27
C VAL A 61 -7.48 -10.55 -26.36
N PRO A 62 -7.18 -11.84 -26.63
CA PRO A 62 -6.38 -12.59 -25.70
C PRO A 62 -5.09 -11.80 -25.60
N LEU A 63 -4.81 -11.24 -24.43
CA LEU A 63 -3.48 -10.75 -24.13
C LEU A 63 -2.61 -11.96 -24.43
N THR A 64 -1.87 -11.90 -25.54
CA THR A 64 -0.95 -12.98 -25.90
C THR A 64 -0.16 -13.26 -24.63
N PRO A 65 -0.23 -14.48 -24.06
CA PRO A 65 0.47 -14.79 -22.83
C PRO A 65 1.91 -14.36 -23.05
N TRP A 66 2.41 -13.52 -22.17
CA TRP A 66 3.75 -13.00 -22.31
C TRP A 66 4.72 -14.17 -22.08
N THR A 67 5.33 -14.69 -23.14
CA THR A 67 6.08 -15.96 -23.12
C THR A 67 7.56 -15.79 -22.75
N SER A 68 7.91 -14.71 -22.04
CA SER A 68 9.28 -14.44 -21.64
C SER A 68 9.38 -14.65 -20.13
N ASP A 69 10.37 -15.42 -19.68
CA ASP A 69 10.54 -15.76 -18.26
C ASP A 69 11.12 -14.59 -17.42
N VAL A 70 11.37 -13.41 -18.02
CA VAL A 70 11.99 -12.26 -17.34
C VAL A 70 11.41 -10.93 -17.85
N MET A 71 10.41 -10.35 -17.17
CA MET A 71 9.94 -8.99 -17.45
C MET A 71 10.96 -7.97 -16.95
N GLU A 72 12.11 -7.88 -17.62
CA GLU A 72 13.06 -6.82 -17.35
C GLU A 72 12.59 -5.53 -18.06
N PRO A 73 12.41 -4.42 -17.34
CA PRO A 73 11.95 -3.18 -17.95
C PRO A 73 12.91 -2.69 -19.05
N PRO A 74 12.42 -2.15 -20.18
CA PRO A 74 13.24 -1.70 -21.31
C PRO A 74 13.92 -0.35 -21.04
N PHE A 75 14.24 -0.04 -19.79
CA PHE A 75 14.92 1.17 -19.36
C PHE A 75 16.43 0.95 -19.28
N GLU A 76 17.19 2.04 -19.41
CA GLU A 76 18.62 2.00 -19.09
C GLU A 76 18.79 1.60 -17.61
N LYS A 77 19.72 0.68 -17.35
CA LYS A 77 19.99 0.18 -16.01
C LYS A 77 20.92 1.14 -15.28
N GLU A 78 20.52 1.51 -14.07
CA GLU A 78 21.36 2.27 -13.15
C GLU A 78 21.34 1.64 -11.76
N ALA A 79 22.34 1.97 -10.94
CA ALA A 79 22.41 1.52 -9.57
C ALA A 79 22.03 2.66 -8.64
N ASN A 80 21.07 2.42 -7.74
CA ASN A 80 20.77 3.39 -6.69
C ASN A 80 21.99 3.67 -5.81
N LEU A 81 22.16 4.95 -5.44
CA LEU A 81 23.19 5.37 -4.49
C LEU A 81 22.87 4.88 -3.07
N ILE A 82 21.59 4.66 -2.76
CA ILE A 82 21.12 4.17 -1.47
C ILE A 82 20.96 2.67 -1.57
N ARG A 83 21.63 1.94 -0.68
CA ARG A 83 21.56 0.49 -0.64
C ARG A 83 20.77 0.02 0.57
N PRO A 84 20.02 -1.08 0.46
CA PRO A 84 19.44 -1.74 1.61
C PRO A 84 20.58 -2.28 2.50
N HIS A 85 20.51 -1.98 3.79
CA HIS A 85 21.39 -2.51 4.82
C HIS A 85 20.63 -3.53 5.68
N LEU A 86 21.35 -4.33 6.47
CA LEU A 86 20.75 -5.24 7.46
C LEU A 86 19.68 -6.17 6.86
N ILE A 87 19.97 -6.75 5.71
CA ILE A 87 19.12 -7.74 5.03
C ILE A 87 20.01 -8.88 4.54
N SER A 88 19.53 -10.11 4.73
CA SER A 88 20.28 -11.31 4.33
C SER A 88 20.54 -11.34 2.83
N GLU A 89 21.70 -11.88 2.44
CA GLU A 89 22.14 -11.92 1.04
C GLU A 89 21.17 -12.66 0.11
N ASP A 90 20.49 -13.69 0.61
CA ASP A 90 19.50 -14.44 -0.16
C ASP A 90 18.30 -13.58 -0.57
N LEU A 91 17.92 -12.60 0.26
CA LEU A 91 16.83 -11.68 -0.04
C LEU A 91 17.23 -10.59 -1.05
N LEU A 92 18.52 -10.32 -1.23
CA LEU A 92 19.02 -9.38 -2.25
C LEU A 92 18.93 -9.93 -3.68
N LYS A 93 18.63 -11.22 -3.85
CA LYS A 93 18.48 -11.88 -5.17
C LYS A 93 17.16 -11.55 -5.85
N ARG A 94 16.26 -10.83 -5.18
CA ARG A 94 14.95 -10.39 -5.67
C ARG A 94 14.74 -8.91 -5.34
N PRO A 95 13.84 -8.20 -6.05
CA PRO A 95 13.52 -6.83 -5.69
C PRO A 95 13.00 -6.71 -4.26
N ILE A 96 13.35 -5.60 -3.61
CA ILE A 96 13.07 -5.35 -2.20
C ILE A 96 12.00 -4.26 -2.13
N PRO A 97 10.94 -4.44 -1.33
CA PRO A 97 9.90 -3.42 -1.25
C PRO A 97 10.46 -2.13 -0.65
N THR A 98 10.16 -1.00 -1.28
CA THR A 98 10.68 0.33 -0.90
C THR A 98 9.70 1.13 -0.05
N ASN A 99 8.40 0.87 -0.21
CA ASN A 99 7.30 1.52 0.52
C ASN A 99 6.59 0.59 1.52
N ALA A 100 7.23 -0.54 1.89
CA ALA A 100 6.68 -1.41 2.93
C ALA A 100 6.81 -0.75 4.31
N TRP A 101 5.87 -1.07 5.20
CA TRP A 101 5.79 -0.53 6.56
C TRP A 101 7.04 -0.74 7.43
N TRP A 102 7.95 -1.63 7.04
CA TRP A 102 9.14 -2.03 7.78
C TRP A 102 10.47 -1.58 7.15
N THR A 103 10.45 -0.84 6.03
CA THR A 103 11.69 -0.48 5.29
C THR A 103 12.65 0.39 6.09
N ASN A 104 12.17 1.04 7.16
CA ASN A 104 13.02 1.71 8.15
C ASN A 104 14.07 0.80 8.81
N LEU A 105 13.89 -0.53 8.77
CA LEU A 105 14.90 -1.50 9.23
C LEU A 105 16.11 -1.60 8.29
N LEU A 106 15.97 -1.15 7.03
CA LEU A 106 16.98 -1.32 5.98
C LEU A 106 17.83 -0.08 5.73
N ILE A 107 17.42 1.08 6.25
CA ILE A 107 18.04 2.37 5.90
C ILE A 107 18.63 3.03 7.14
N SER A 108 19.61 3.91 6.91
CA SER A 108 20.22 4.72 7.97
C SER A 108 19.51 6.05 8.15
N ASP A 109 19.72 6.64 9.33
CA ASP A 109 19.35 8.03 9.55
C ASP A 109 20.18 8.99 8.68
N SER A 110 19.84 10.28 8.71
CA SER A 110 20.50 11.33 7.90
C SER A 110 22.00 11.46 8.16
N HIS A 111 22.52 10.88 9.24
CA HIS A 111 23.94 10.91 9.60
C HIS A 111 24.66 9.59 9.33
N GLY A 112 23.95 8.55 8.88
CA GLY A 112 24.53 7.22 8.63
C GLY A 112 24.91 6.45 9.91
N GLN A 113 24.52 6.94 11.09
CA GLN A 113 24.99 6.41 12.38
C GLN A 113 24.03 5.37 12.97
N ASN A 114 22.74 5.48 12.67
CA ASN A 114 21.70 4.65 13.28
C ASN A 114 20.99 3.77 12.24
N THR A 115 21.77 2.94 11.52
CA THR A 115 21.24 2.00 10.51
C THR A 115 20.15 1.10 11.08
N GLY A 116 18.97 1.09 10.47
CA GLY A 116 17.85 0.26 10.87
C GLY A 116 17.13 0.67 12.15
N ALA A 117 17.52 1.79 12.78
CA ALA A 117 16.92 2.26 14.03
C ALA A 117 15.64 3.09 13.84
N GLY A 118 15.23 3.32 12.59
CA GLY A 118 13.98 4.00 12.29
C GLY A 118 12.79 3.25 12.90
N GLN A 119 11.83 4.01 13.45
CA GLN A 119 10.67 3.44 14.11
C GLN A 119 9.75 2.77 13.09
N VAL A 120 9.23 1.60 13.44
CA VAL A 120 8.34 0.79 12.60
C VAL A 120 7.04 0.54 13.34
N THR A 121 5.93 1.03 12.80
CA THR A 121 4.61 0.85 13.40
C THR A 121 3.86 -0.29 12.72
N LEU A 122 3.62 -1.37 13.46
CA LEU A 122 2.86 -2.54 13.00
C LEU A 122 1.41 -2.58 13.50
N SER A 123 1.07 -1.67 14.44
CA SER A 123 -0.19 -1.56 15.16
C SER A 123 -0.61 -2.87 15.87
N PRO A 124 -0.75 -2.87 17.21
CA PRO A 124 -0.83 -1.71 18.09
C PRO A 124 0.54 -1.17 18.54
N TYR A 125 1.62 -1.91 18.27
CA TYR A 125 2.96 -1.54 18.71
C TYR A 125 3.72 -0.74 17.65
N THR A 126 4.63 0.09 18.14
CA THR A 126 5.75 0.64 17.38
C THR A 126 7.04 0.05 17.94
N ILE A 127 7.96 -0.36 17.07
CA ILE A 127 9.24 -0.94 17.45
C ILE A 127 10.40 -0.11 16.90
N ALA A 128 11.55 -0.18 17.57
CA ALA A 128 12.82 0.35 17.09
C ALA A 128 13.92 -0.69 17.27
N SER A 129 14.72 -0.91 16.22
CA SER A 129 15.82 -1.87 16.23
C SER A 129 17.14 -1.18 16.57
N TRP A 130 17.74 -1.55 17.69
CA TRP A 130 19.05 -1.04 18.12
C TRP A 130 20.10 -2.15 18.06
N PRO A 131 21.41 -1.83 18.16
CA PRO A 131 22.42 -2.84 18.42
C PRO A 131 22.04 -3.68 19.65
N HIS A 132 22.10 -5.00 19.50
CA HIS A 132 21.87 -5.98 20.56
C HIS A 132 20.44 -6.16 21.07
N VAL A 133 19.57 -5.17 20.86
CA VAL A 133 18.23 -5.14 21.48
C VAL A 133 17.16 -4.60 20.53
N MET A 134 15.91 -4.98 20.78
CA MET A 134 14.72 -4.45 20.12
C MET A 134 13.83 -3.77 21.17
N GLN A 135 13.44 -2.52 20.90
CA GLN A 135 12.59 -1.73 21.79
C GLN A 135 11.15 -1.74 21.28
N VAL A 136 10.20 -1.83 22.20
CA VAL A 136 8.75 -1.80 21.93
C VAL A 136 8.11 -0.63 22.64
N SER A 137 7.17 0.02 21.96
CA SER A 137 6.35 1.09 22.48
C SER A 137 4.87 0.85 22.16
N TYR A 138 3.99 1.13 23.11
CA TYR A 138 2.54 1.27 22.91
C TYR A 138 2.11 2.72 23.16
N GLY A 139 1.94 3.47 22.07
CA GLY A 139 1.81 4.92 22.07
C GLY A 139 0.49 5.49 22.61
N ASP A 140 -0.60 4.72 22.60
CA ASP A 140 -1.95 5.20 23.01
C ASP A 140 -1.96 5.82 24.42
N ASP A 141 -1.16 5.26 25.32
CA ASP A 141 -1.10 5.71 26.71
C ASP A 141 -0.46 7.10 26.90
N ARG A 142 0.25 7.56 25.87
CA ARG A 142 1.00 8.81 25.74
C ARG A 142 0.49 9.69 24.60
N ARG A 143 -0.66 9.37 24.00
CA ARG A 143 -1.21 10.19 22.91
C ARG A 143 -1.43 11.62 23.39
N VAL A 144 -0.93 12.56 22.60
CA VAL A 144 -1.16 13.99 22.79
C VAL A 144 -2.02 14.49 21.64
N GLU A 145 -3.08 15.21 22.02
CA GLU A 145 -4.05 15.80 21.12
C GLU A 145 -3.96 17.32 21.26
N GLU A 146 -3.51 17.96 20.20
CA GLU A 146 -3.42 19.42 20.05
C GLU A 146 -4.29 19.85 18.86
N PRO A 147 -4.74 21.12 18.80
CA PRO A 147 -5.52 21.60 17.66
C PRO A 147 -4.85 21.42 16.28
N SER A 148 -3.53 21.34 16.24
CA SER A 148 -2.74 21.20 15.00
C SER A 148 -2.28 19.77 14.70
N LYS A 149 -2.33 18.85 15.67
CA LYS A 149 -1.80 17.49 15.52
C LYS A 149 -2.34 16.52 16.56
N ILE A 150 -2.37 15.25 16.16
CA ILE A 150 -2.49 14.11 17.08
C ILE A 150 -1.21 13.31 16.93
N GLU A 151 -0.49 13.10 18.03
CA GLU A 151 0.79 12.39 17.99
C GLU A 151 0.92 11.37 19.11
N GLU A 152 1.67 10.31 18.84
CA GLU A 152 2.08 9.30 19.80
C GLU A 152 3.60 9.26 19.82
N TYR A 153 4.21 9.58 20.96
CA TYR A 153 5.66 9.54 21.09
C TYR A 153 6.13 8.12 21.39
N PHE A 154 7.21 7.75 20.73
CA PHE A 154 7.93 6.53 21.04
C PHE A 154 8.67 6.67 22.38
N SER A 155 8.41 5.73 23.28
CA SER A 155 9.16 5.51 24.51
C SER A 155 9.34 4.00 24.68
N ALA A 156 10.54 3.55 25.03
CA ALA A 156 10.87 2.13 25.15
C ALA A 156 10.21 1.55 26.41
N ASP A 157 8.96 1.08 26.27
CA ASP A 157 8.17 0.50 27.36
C ASP A 157 8.79 -0.84 27.80
N LEU A 158 9.12 -1.70 26.83
CA LEU A 158 9.89 -2.92 27.03
C LEU A 158 11.01 -3.01 25.99
N THR A 159 12.19 -3.42 26.43
CA THR A 159 13.35 -3.70 25.58
C THR A 159 13.68 -5.18 25.66
N PHE A 160 13.72 -5.85 24.53
CA PHE A 160 14.02 -7.27 24.42
C PHE A 160 15.43 -7.48 23.89
N GLY A 161 16.13 -8.43 24.49
CA GLY A 161 17.43 -8.90 24.04
C GLY A 161 17.76 -10.23 24.69
N THR A 162 19.05 -10.49 24.84
CA THR A 162 19.62 -11.69 25.44
C THR A 162 20.62 -11.32 26.52
N VAL A 163 20.82 -12.19 27.52
CA VAL A 163 21.81 -11.97 28.58
C VAL A 163 23.22 -11.86 28.00
N VAL A 164 23.56 -12.72 27.04
CA VAL A 164 24.75 -12.59 26.20
C VAL A 164 24.37 -11.78 24.96
N PRO A 165 24.91 -10.57 24.75
CA PRO A 165 24.51 -9.71 23.64
C PRO A 165 24.75 -10.37 22.28
N SER A 166 23.90 -10.06 21.29
CA SER A 166 24.16 -10.37 19.88
C SER A 166 25.32 -9.54 19.33
N ILE A 167 25.78 -9.80 18.11
CA ILE A 167 26.84 -9.00 17.45
C ILE A 167 26.38 -8.45 16.10
N SER A 168 25.39 -9.09 15.48
CA SER A 168 24.82 -8.68 14.20
C SER A 168 23.29 -8.72 14.24
N ARG A 169 22.67 -8.01 13.30
CA ARG A 169 21.22 -8.07 13.05
C ARG A 169 20.92 -7.92 11.56
N GLU A 170 19.88 -8.59 11.10
CA GLU A 170 19.42 -8.52 9.72
C GLU A 170 17.96 -8.98 9.56
N VAL A 171 17.31 -8.50 8.50
CA VAL A 171 16.04 -9.04 8.00
C VAL A 171 16.32 -10.34 7.26
N VAL A 172 15.73 -11.43 7.72
CA VAL A 172 15.96 -12.79 7.18
C VAL A 172 14.75 -13.33 6.41
N ALA A 173 13.57 -12.76 6.62
CA ALA A 173 12.36 -13.11 5.88
C ALA A 173 11.37 -11.94 5.91
N PHE A 174 10.57 -11.83 4.86
CA PHE A 174 9.42 -10.91 4.81
C PHE A 174 8.37 -11.42 3.82
N ASP A 175 7.13 -11.02 4.05
CA ASP A 175 5.96 -11.22 3.19
C ASP A 175 5.03 -9.99 3.32
N PRO A 176 3.81 -9.98 2.74
CA PRO A 176 2.95 -8.79 2.75
C PRO A 176 2.63 -8.23 4.15
N LEU A 177 2.47 -9.10 5.17
CA LEU A 177 2.03 -8.71 6.52
C LEU A 177 3.04 -9.05 7.63
N THR A 178 4.11 -9.80 7.33
CA THR A 178 5.14 -10.19 8.31
C THR A 178 6.57 -9.86 7.87
N VAL A 179 7.44 -9.63 8.85
CA VAL A 179 8.89 -9.47 8.67
C VAL A 179 9.63 -10.07 9.87
N HIS A 180 10.72 -10.78 9.60
CA HIS A 180 11.55 -11.41 10.61
C HIS A 180 12.88 -10.68 10.73
N LEU A 181 13.11 -10.06 11.88
CA LEU A 181 14.36 -9.39 12.23
C LEU A 181 15.17 -10.30 13.16
N GLN A 182 16.26 -10.87 12.65
CA GLN A 182 17.13 -11.75 13.41
C GLN A 182 18.31 -10.99 13.99
N TYR A 183 18.61 -11.27 15.25
CA TYR A 183 19.85 -10.91 15.92
C TYR A 183 20.66 -12.17 16.16
N ARG A 184 21.96 -12.12 15.89
CA ARG A 184 22.84 -13.29 15.98
C ARG A 184 24.09 -12.97 16.76
N ASN A 185 24.55 -13.93 17.56
CA ASN A 185 25.91 -13.95 18.05
C ASN A 185 26.65 -15.13 17.38
N GLU A 186 27.51 -14.82 16.42
CA GLU A 186 28.19 -15.84 15.61
C GLU A 186 29.21 -16.65 16.43
N SER A 187 29.75 -16.06 17.51
CA SER A 187 30.77 -16.72 18.33
C SER A 187 30.23 -17.92 19.11
N ASN A 188 28.93 -17.92 19.43
CA ASN A 188 28.27 -18.99 20.18
C ASN A 188 27.07 -19.62 19.43
N GLY A 189 26.79 -19.18 18.19
CA GLY A 189 25.70 -19.69 17.36
C GLY A 189 24.30 -19.35 17.85
N THR A 190 24.17 -18.41 18.79
CA THR A 190 22.88 -18.07 19.40
C THR A 190 22.12 -17.03 18.59
N THR A 191 20.79 -17.10 18.61
CA THR A 191 19.95 -16.12 17.91
C THR A 191 18.73 -15.74 18.74
N PHE A 192 18.28 -14.50 18.56
CA PHE A 192 16.91 -14.12 18.88
C PHE A 192 16.27 -13.46 17.66
N THR A 193 15.16 -14.01 17.19
CA THR A 193 14.47 -13.56 15.97
C THR A 193 13.13 -12.94 16.35
N VAL A 194 12.97 -11.65 16.09
CA VAL A 194 11.73 -10.92 16.31
C VAL A 194 10.77 -11.21 15.15
N LEU A 195 9.63 -11.80 15.47
CA LEU A 195 8.58 -12.19 14.53
C LEU A 195 7.53 -11.08 14.49
N LEU A 196 7.70 -10.13 13.57
CA LEU A 196 6.80 -8.98 13.46
C LEU A 196 5.67 -9.32 12.48
N ALA A 197 4.41 -9.17 12.93
CA ALA A 197 3.23 -9.35 12.11
C ALA A 197 2.25 -8.19 12.35
N ARG A 198 1.78 -7.54 11.28
CA ARG A 198 0.80 -6.44 11.40
C ARG A 198 -0.47 -6.92 12.07
N GLY A 199 -0.97 -6.12 13.03
CA GLY A 199 -2.15 -6.48 13.80
C GLY A 199 -1.93 -7.60 14.82
N SER A 200 -0.71 -8.06 15.07
CA SER A 200 -0.49 -9.00 16.18
C SER A 200 -0.68 -8.27 17.52
N PRO A 201 -1.56 -8.76 18.42
CA PRO A 201 -1.67 -8.21 19.78
C PRO A 201 -0.47 -8.59 20.66
N TYR A 202 0.46 -9.40 20.15
CA TYR A 202 1.66 -9.84 20.85
C TYR A 202 2.92 -9.43 20.10
N VAL A 203 3.93 -9.02 20.86
CA VAL A 203 5.33 -9.04 20.43
C VAL A 203 5.81 -10.48 20.57
N SER A 204 6.34 -11.08 19.51
CA SER A 204 6.76 -12.49 19.51
C SER A 204 8.23 -12.59 19.13
N ILE A 205 9.02 -13.33 19.92
CA ILE A 205 10.47 -13.46 19.72
C ILE A 205 10.87 -14.92 19.88
N ASN A 206 11.47 -15.48 18.84
CA ASN A 206 12.01 -16.84 18.86
C ASN A 206 13.47 -16.83 19.30
N TYR A 207 13.77 -17.45 20.42
CA TYR A 207 15.13 -17.60 20.94
C TYR A 207 15.69 -18.97 20.59
N THR A 208 16.98 -19.04 20.28
CA THR A 208 17.71 -20.29 20.00
C THR A 208 19.00 -20.30 20.80
N LEU A 209 19.08 -21.22 21.76
CA LEU A 209 20.21 -21.44 22.67
C LEU A 209 20.65 -20.16 23.41
N SER A 210 19.71 -19.31 23.81
CA SER A 210 20.02 -18.02 24.42
C SER A 210 19.02 -17.66 25.52
N ALA A 211 19.53 -17.21 26.66
CA ALA A 211 18.71 -16.66 27.75
C ALA A 211 18.02 -15.34 27.36
N PRO A 212 16.67 -15.29 27.33
CA PRO A 212 15.93 -14.05 27.13
C PRO A 212 16.18 -13.02 28.24
N MET A 213 16.31 -11.76 27.84
CA MET A 213 16.42 -10.63 28.74
C MET A 213 15.44 -9.53 28.32
N ILE A 214 14.60 -9.09 29.25
CA ILE A 214 13.68 -7.97 29.08
C ILE A 214 14.10 -6.87 30.06
N THR A 215 14.27 -5.65 29.57
CA THR A 215 14.64 -4.49 30.37
C THR A 215 13.71 -3.32 30.14
N THR A 216 13.67 -2.42 31.10
CA THR A 216 13.00 -1.13 30.98
C THR A 216 14.05 -0.02 30.94
N THR A 217 13.93 0.93 30.00
CA THR A 217 14.97 1.94 29.76
C THR A 217 14.81 3.17 30.66
N TYR A 218 13.59 3.68 30.80
CA TYR A 218 13.32 4.95 31.46
C TYR A 218 12.61 4.82 32.80
N PHE A 219 11.87 3.73 33.01
CA PHE A 219 10.99 3.53 34.15
C PHE A 219 11.20 2.17 34.80
N ASN A 220 10.66 1.98 36.00
CA ASN A 220 10.85 0.74 36.74
C ASN A 220 9.72 -0.28 36.48
N ILE A 221 10.08 -1.55 36.58
CA ILE A 221 9.17 -2.65 36.87
C ILE A 221 8.72 -2.52 38.34
N LEU A 222 7.43 -2.38 38.55
CA LEU A 222 6.83 -2.16 39.88
C LEU A 222 6.34 -3.47 40.49
N TRP A 223 5.71 -4.32 39.69
CA TRP A 223 5.14 -5.58 40.13
C TRP A 223 5.38 -6.71 39.13
N CYS A 224 5.50 -7.93 39.66
CA CYS A 224 5.47 -9.17 38.91
C CYS A 224 4.61 -10.19 39.66
N ASN A 225 3.59 -10.75 39.01
CA ASN A 225 2.66 -11.72 39.61
C ASN A 225 2.08 -11.23 40.96
N ASN A 226 1.66 -9.96 41.00
CA ASN A 226 1.14 -9.26 42.19
C ASN A 226 2.14 -9.08 43.36
N ALA A 227 3.40 -9.47 43.20
CA ALA A 227 4.46 -9.18 44.16
C ALA A 227 5.20 -7.89 43.76
N SER A 228 5.53 -7.04 44.73
CA SER A 228 6.32 -5.83 44.48
C SER A 228 7.76 -6.17 44.14
N ILE A 229 8.31 -5.45 43.16
CA ILE A 229 9.69 -5.62 42.70
C ILE A 229 10.55 -4.47 43.23
N SER A 230 11.74 -4.80 43.72
CA SER A 230 12.70 -3.85 44.26
C SER A 230 13.98 -3.82 43.42
N LYS A 231 14.92 -2.95 43.78
CA LYS A 231 16.25 -2.92 43.13
C LYS A 231 17.06 -4.19 43.40
N THR A 232 16.79 -4.89 44.51
CA THR A 232 17.46 -6.15 44.83
C THR A 232 16.86 -7.26 43.98
N PRO A 233 17.68 -8.03 43.23
CA PRO A 233 17.18 -9.14 42.43
C PRO A 233 16.47 -10.20 43.28
N THR A 234 15.31 -10.65 42.80
CA THR A 234 14.57 -11.78 43.35
C THR A 234 14.36 -12.83 42.26
N THR A 235 14.10 -14.07 42.65
CA THR A 235 13.85 -15.17 41.71
C THR A 235 12.37 -15.51 41.68
N VAL A 236 11.81 -15.61 40.48
CA VAL A 236 10.42 -16.03 40.24
C VAL A 236 10.43 -17.14 39.20
N ALA A 237 9.60 -18.16 39.37
CA ALA A 237 9.48 -19.25 38.43
C ALA A 237 8.05 -19.35 37.88
N GLY A 238 7.91 -19.72 36.61
CA GLY A 238 6.63 -19.90 35.93
C GLY A 238 6.76 -19.87 34.42
N SER A 239 5.66 -20.11 33.71
CA SER A 239 5.56 -19.98 32.25
C SER A 239 4.79 -18.73 31.81
N THR A 240 4.02 -18.12 32.71
CA THR A 240 3.27 -16.89 32.46
C THR A 240 3.55 -15.89 33.57
N PHE A 241 3.81 -14.65 33.19
CA PHE A 241 4.11 -13.55 34.12
C PHE A 241 3.24 -12.34 33.80
N THR A 242 2.63 -11.75 34.82
CA THR A 242 1.99 -10.43 34.71
C THR A 242 2.96 -9.40 35.28
N VAL A 243 3.53 -8.56 34.42
CA VAL A 243 4.50 -7.52 34.77
C VAL A 243 3.83 -6.16 34.63
N VAL A 244 3.98 -5.31 35.65
CA VAL A 244 3.46 -3.95 35.61
C VAL A 244 4.62 -2.97 35.66
N THR A 245 4.72 -2.14 34.63
CA THR A 245 5.76 -1.12 34.49
C THR A 245 5.20 0.26 34.80
N GLN A 246 6.05 1.15 35.30
CA GLN A 246 5.76 2.57 35.37
C GLN A 246 5.95 3.21 33.99
N ILE A 247 5.17 4.26 33.71
CA ILE A 247 5.37 5.17 32.57
C ILE A 247 5.24 6.63 33.05
N GLU A 248 5.36 7.59 32.14
CA GLU A 248 5.26 9.03 32.39
C GLU A 248 3.98 9.40 33.18
N HIS A 249 4.04 10.50 33.92
CA HIS A 249 2.92 11.00 34.74
C HIS A 249 2.41 10.00 35.80
N GLN A 250 3.30 9.14 36.32
CA GLN A 250 2.98 8.12 37.34
C GLN A 250 1.90 7.13 36.91
N LYS A 251 1.68 6.99 35.60
CA LYS A 251 0.80 5.99 35.01
C LYS A 251 1.52 4.64 34.98
N THR A 252 0.78 3.57 34.72
CA THR A 252 1.32 2.21 34.66
C THR A 252 0.83 1.49 33.40
N GLN A 253 1.59 0.48 32.97
CA GLN A 253 1.19 -0.45 31.91
C GLN A 253 1.26 -1.89 32.43
N GLU A 254 0.24 -2.69 32.13
CA GLU A 254 0.22 -4.11 32.44
C GLU A 254 0.62 -4.91 31.19
N TRP A 255 1.62 -5.77 31.35
CA TRP A 255 2.18 -6.63 30.32
C TRP A 255 2.05 -8.09 30.75
N LEU A 256 1.58 -8.93 29.82
CA LEU A 256 1.52 -10.38 29.97
C LEU A 256 2.67 -10.98 29.18
N ILE A 257 3.54 -11.75 29.85
CA ILE A 257 4.69 -12.41 29.23
C ILE A 257 4.49 -13.92 29.31
N PHE A 258 4.65 -14.59 28.17
CA PHE A 258 4.37 -16.01 27.98
C PHE A 258 5.63 -16.73 27.49
N PHE A 259 5.96 -17.82 28.16
CA PHE A 259 7.02 -18.76 27.81
C PHE A 259 6.41 -20.11 27.41
N PRO A 260 7.05 -20.85 26.49
CA PRO A 260 6.57 -22.16 26.05
C PRO A 260 6.72 -23.24 27.14
N THR A 261 7.61 -23.03 28.09
CA THR A 261 7.89 -23.93 29.21
C THR A 261 8.08 -23.10 30.49
N ASN A 262 8.07 -23.75 31.65
CA ASN A 262 8.37 -23.07 32.90
C ASN A 262 9.84 -22.62 32.90
N VAL A 263 10.06 -21.35 33.22
CA VAL A 263 11.39 -20.74 33.33
C VAL A 263 11.63 -20.18 34.72
N THR A 264 12.89 -20.12 35.14
CA THR A 264 13.32 -19.41 36.33
C THR A 264 13.93 -18.07 35.91
N VAL A 265 13.44 -17.00 36.53
CA VAL A 265 13.76 -15.62 36.15
C VAL A 265 14.35 -14.89 37.35
N SER A 266 15.49 -14.24 37.13
CA SER A 266 16.01 -13.21 38.02
C SER A 266 15.42 -11.86 37.63
N ILE A 267 14.64 -11.25 38.52
CA ILE A 267 13.94 -9.99 38.28
C ILE A 267 14.34 -8.92 39.30
N ASN A 268 14.54 -7.69 38.85
CA ASN A 268 14.69 -6.50 39.69
C ASN A 268 13.89 -5.34 39.07
N SER A 269 14.04 -4.13 39.62
CA SER A 269 13.27 -2.96 39.17
C SER A 269 13.50 -2.53 37.73
N THR A 270 14.51 -3.03 37.01
CA THR A 270 14.79 -2.65 35.61
C THR A 270 15.09 -3.83 34.68
N SER A 271 15.22 -5.05 35.20
CA SER A 271 15.53 -6.24 34.40
C SER A 271 14.71 -7.46 34.81
N PHE A 272 14.39 -8.26 33.80
CA PHE A 272 13.78 -9.58 33.86
C PHE A 272 14.66 -10.49 33.00
N ALA A 273 15.45 -11.36 33.63
CA ALA A 273 16.43 -12.20 32.95
C ALA A 273 16.16 -13.69 33.23
N VAL A 274 15.99 -14.47 32.18
CA VAL A 274 15.90 -15.94 32.29
C VAL A 274 17.28 -16.49 32.66
N GLN A 275 17.31 -17.41 33.62
CA GLN A 275 18.57 -17.99 34.12
C GLN A 275 19.12 -19.12 33.24
N ASP A 276 18.26 -19.77 32.45
CA ASP A 276 18.68 -20.82 31.51
C ASP A 276 19.32 -20.20 30.26
N GLU A 277 20.65 -20.27 30.20
CA GLU A 277 21.45 -19.79 29.07
C GLU A 277 21.21 -20.56 27.77
N THR A 278 20.65 -21.77 27.85
CA THR A 278 20.38 -22.65 26.70
C THR A 278 18.93 -22.61 26.21
N PHE A 279 18.13 -21.67 26.75
CA PHE A 279 16.72 -21.55 26.42
C PHE A 279 16.47 -21.46 24.91
N SER A 280 15.48 -22.22 24.44
CA SER A 280 15.03 -22.19 23.05
C SER A 280 13.50 -22.24 23.00
N GLY A 281 12.91 -21.36 22.17
CA GLY A 281 11.47 -21.27 21.99
C GLY A 281 10.96 -19.85 21.83
N ILE A 282 9.66 -19.72 21.54
CA ILE A 282 9.03 -18.44 21.26
C ILE A 282 8.46 -17.84 22.55
N VAL A 283 9.03 -16.70 22.94
CA VAL A 283 8.53 -15.85 24.03
C VAL A 283 7.58 -14.80 23.44
N ARG A 284 6.46 -14.56 24.12
CA ARG A 284 5.49 -13.54 23.69
C ARG A 284 5.21 -12.56 24.80
N ALA A 285 5.03 -11.29 24.45
CA ALA A 285 4.58 -10.25 25.36
C ALA A 285 3.36 -9.52 24.78
N ALA A 286 2.33 -9.27 25.59
CA ALA A 286 1.16 -8.49 25.18
C ALA A 286 0.82 -7.43 26.23
N ILE A 287 0.51 -6.22 25.78
CA ILE A 287 -0.04 -5.19 26.65
C ILE A 287 -1.54 -5.41 26.86
N VAL A 288 -1.99 -5.22 28.10
CA VAL A 288 -3.41 -5.08 28.45
C VAL A 288 -3.73 -3.58 28.43
N PRO A 289 -4.48 -3.06 27.45
CA PRO A 289 -4.73 -1.62 27.35
C PRO A 289 -5.44 -1.09 28.58
N ARG A 290 -5.07 0.12 29.01
CA ARG A 290 -5.78 0.81 30.09
C ARG A 290 -7.21 1.09 29.67
N ASN A 291 -8.15 0.84 30.58
CA ASN A 291 -9.59 0.94 30.33
C ASN A 291 -10.12 -0.04 29.28
N SER A 292 -9.41 -1.14 29.01
CA SER A 292 -9.96 -2.22 28.19
C SER A 292 -11.12 -2.94 28.91
N PRO A 293 -12.08 -3.54 28.18
CA PRO A 293 -13.18 -4.28 28.80
C PRO A 293 -12.68 -5.44 29.67
N ASP A 294 -13.46 -5.76 30.70
CA ASP A 294 -13.24 -6.96 31.52
C ASP A 294 -13.18 -8.21 30.62
N GLY A 295 -12.13 -9.01 30.79
CA GLY A 295 -11.87 -10.20 29.97
C GLY A 295 -10.83 -10.02 28.86
N THR A 296 -10.36 -8.81 28.57
CA THR A 296 -9.29 -8.57 27.58
C THR A 296 -8.04 -9.41 27.88
N ALA A 297 -7.59 -9.37 29.15
CA ALA A 297 -6.44 -10.15 29.59
C ALA A 297 -6.71 -11.67 29.56
N ALA A 298 -7.97 -12.12 29.67
CA ALA A 298 -8.31 -13.54 29.55
C ALA A 298 -8.18 -14.03 28.10
N HIS A 299 -8.67 -13.25 27.13
CA HIS A 299 -8.48 -13.55 25.70
C HIS A 299 -7.00 -13.56 25.30
N LEU A 300 -6.22 -12.59 25.78
CA LEU A 300 -4.76 -12.57 25.54
C LEU A 300 -4.07 -13.80 26.12
N ARG A 301 -4.47 -14.29 27.30
CA ARG A 301 -3.90 -15.52 27.87
C ARG A 301 -4.34 -16.77 27.09
N GLN A 302 -5.61 -16.86 26.72
CA GLN A 302 -6.19 -18.01 26.03
C GLN A 302 -5.56 -18.27 24.66
N HIS A 303 -5.20 -17.20 23.93
CA HIS A 303 -4.71 -17.28 22.55
C HIS A 303 -3.20 -17.03 22.41
N ALA A 304 -2.46 -16.97 23.52
CA ALA A 304 -1.02 -16.70 23.51
C ALA A 304 -0.19 -17.79 22.83
N SER A 305 -0.68 -19.03 22.76
CA SER A 305 0.09 -20.16 22.23
C SER A 305 0.19 -20.20 20.70
N ILE A 306 -0.61 -19.43 19.95
CA ILE A 306 -0.64 -19.45 18.48
C ILE A 306 0.02 -18.20 17.90
N VAL A 307 1.10 -18.38 17.15
CA VAL A 307 1.96 -17.30 16.63
C VAL A 307 1.85 -17.23 15.11
N PRO A 308 1.58 -16.06 14.51
CA PRO A 308 1.71 -15.88 13.07
C PRO A 308 3.20 -15.78 12.71
N VAL A 309 3.65 -16.58 11.74
CA VAL A 309 5.06 -16.65 11.30
C VAL A 309 5.25 -16.41 9.80
N ALA A 310 4.16 -16.39 9.04
CA ALA A 310 4.15 -15.95 7.66
C ALA A 310 2.72 -15.57 7.28
N SER A 311 2.55 -14.85 6.18
CA SER A 311 1.26 -14.50 5.61
C SER A 311 1.25 -14.58 4.10
N ALA A 312 0.04 -14.73 3.57
CA ALA A 312 -0.27 -14.58 2.16
C ALA A 312 -1.50 -13.66 2.01
N VAL A 313 -1.50 -12.90 0.93
CA VAL A 313 -2.66 -12.08 0.52
C VAL A 313 -3.07 -12.56 -0.86
N SER A 314 -4.34 -12.94 -1.00
CA SER A 314 -4.94 -13.24 -2.29
C SER A 314 -6.04 -12.24 -2.60
N LEU A 315 -6.19 -11.95 -3.89
CA LEU A 315 -7.19 -11.04 -4.40
C LEU A 315 -8.06 -11.79 -5.39
N SER A 316 -9.36 -11.57 -5.30
CA SER A 316 -10.33 -12.03 -6.28
C SER A 316 -11.36 -10.93 -6.46
N SER A 317 -12.05 -10.94 -7.58
CA SER A 317 -13.12 -9.98 -7.81
C SER A 317 -14.21 -10.61 -8.66
N ASN A 318 -15.38 -10.01 -8.57
CA ASN A 318 -16.40 -10.10 -9.61
C ASN A 318 -16.64 -8.68 -10.15
N VAL A 319 -17.65 -8.52 -11.01
CA VAL A 319 -17.95 -7.23 -11.68
C VAL A 319 -18.16 -6.07 -10.70
N THR A 320 -18.72 -6.32 -9.51
CA THR A 320 -19.15 -5.28 -8.57
C THR A 320 -18.41 -5.31 -7.23
N THR A 321 -17.62 -6.35 -6.96
CA THR A 321 -17.07 -6.60 -5.63
C THR A 321 -15.64 -7.10 -5.74
N GLY A 322 -14.75 -6.45 -5.01
CA GLY A 322 -13.40 -6.92 -4.74
C GLY A 322 -13.38 -7.73 -3.45
N ILE A 323 -12.63 -8.82 -3.45
CA ILE A 323 -12.45 -9.72 -2.32
C ILE A 323 -10.94 -9.85 -2.06
N MET A 324 -10.55 -9.60 -0.83
CA MET A 324 -9.18 -9.74 -0.34
C MET A 324 -9.16 -10.78 0.78
N GLU A 325 -8.31 -11.79 0.67
CA GLU A 325 -8.13 -12.79 1.72
C GLU A 325 -6.73 -12.70 2.34
N PHE A 326 -6.68 -12.44 3.64
CA PHE A 326 -5.47 -12.55 4.44
C PHE A 326 -5.40 -13.95 5.06
N THR A 327 -4.32 -14.67 4.81
CA THR A 327 -4.07 -15.99 5.40
C THR A 327 -2.76 -15.99 6.15
N TRP A 328 -2.75 -16.50 7.39
CA TRP A 328 -1.54 -16.60 8.20
C TRP A 328 -1.11 -18.06 8.38
N LYS A 329 0.18 -18.33 8.14
CA LYS A 329 0.82 -19.55 8.62
C LYS A 329 1.13 -19.36 10.10
N THR A 330 0.75 -20.35 10.91
CA THR A 330 0.91 -20.29 12.36
C THR A 330 1.78 -21.40 12.91
N VAL A 331 2.40 -21.14 14.05
CA VAL A 331 3.13 -22.12 14.86
C VAL A 331 2.60 -22.08 16.28
N ALA A 332 2.49 -23.25 16.91
CA ALA A 332 2.15 -23.36 18.33
C ALA A 332 3.41 -23.26 19.19
N THR A 333 3.37 -22.49 20.28
CA THR A 333 4.51 -22.38 21.22
C THR A 333 4.59 -23.55 22.19
N THR A 334 3.49 -24.24 22.44
CA THR A 334 3.39 -25.37 23.39
C THR A 334 2.79 -26.60 22.73
N THR A 335 3.14 -27.79 23.23
CA THR A 335 2.56 -29.07 22.81
C THR A 335 1.23 -29.39 23.51
N ASP A 336 0.96 -28.74 24.66
CA ASP A 336 -0.24 -29.01 25.46
C ASP A 336 -1.46 -28.25 24.93
N SER A 337 -2.42 -29.02 24.40
CA SER A 337 -3.77 -28.65 23.96
C SER A 337 -3.92 -27.35 23.16
N ILE A 338 -3.52 -27.41 21.89
CA ILE A 338 -3.93 -26.50 20.80
C ILE A 338 -5.47 -26.49 20.60
N ALA A 339 -6.19 -27.45 21.18
CA ALA A 339 -7.61 -27.72 20.90
C ALA A 339 -8.58 -26.54 21.14
N ALA A 340 -8.21 -25.54 21.95
CA ALA A 340 -9.06 -24.37 22.23
C ALA A 340 -8.44 -23.03 21.81
N ALA A 341 -7.20 -23.01 21.31
CA ALA A 341 -6.50 -21.77 20.97
C ALA A 341 -6.52 -21.53 19.45
N SER A 342 -7.16 -20.46 19.04
CA SER A 342 -7.08 -19.92 17.67
C SER A 342 -6.09 -18.78 17.58
N LEU A 343 -5.59 -18.48 16.37
CA LEU A 343 -4.84 -17.25 16.12
C LEU A 343 -5.72 -16.05 16.50
N LEU A 344 -5.20 -15.15 17.33
CA LEU A 344 -5.83 -13.88 17.70
C LEU A 344 -5.04 -12.74 17.07
N MET A 345 -5.72 -11.92 16.25
CA MET A 345 -5.17 -10.75 15.57
C MET A 345 -6.08 -9.53 15.80
N LEU A 346 -5.59 -8.33 15.52
CA LEU A 346 -6.26 -7.05 15.70
C LEU A 346 -6.62 -6.44 14.33
N ALA A 347 -7.90 -6.20 14.12
CA ALA A 347 -8.46 -5.60 12.92
C ALA A 347 -8.65 -4.09 13.11
N HIS A 348 -8.20 -3.26 12.16
CA HIS A 348 -8.56 -1.84 12.13
C HIS A 348 -10.05 -1.65 11.79
N PRO A 349 -10.64 -0.46 12.03
CA PRO A 349 -12.04 -0.19 11.71
C PRO A 349 -12.44 -0.59 10.28
N HIS A 350 -11.66 -0.20 9.27
CA HIS A 350 -11.95 -0.58 7.87
C HIS A 350 -11.86 -2.09 7.60
N HIS A 351 -11.02 -2.83 8.33
CA HIS A 351 -11.04 -4.29 8.25
C HIS A 351 -12.35 -4.84 8.81
N VAL A 352 -12.82 -4.30 9.95
CA VAL A 352 -14.08 -4.73 10.59
C VAL A 352 -15.26 -4.45 9.67
N ASP A 353 -15.32 -3.28 9.04
CA ASP A 353 -16.39 -2.89 8.13
C ASP A 353 -16.48 -3.81 6.90
N SER A 354 -15.33 -4.32 6.44
CA SER A 354 -15.23 -5.16 5.23
C SER A 354 -15.23 -6.66 5.53
N LEU A 355 -15.15 -7.07 6.82
CA LEU A 355 -14.96 -8.47 7.20
C LEU A 355 -16.21 -9.30 6.89
N VAL A 356 -16.07 -10.30 6.04
CA VAL A 356 -17.14 -11.24 5.71
C VAL A 356 -17.31 -12.25 6.86
N PRO A 357 -18.50 -12.30 7.51
CA PRO A 357 -18.75 -13.26 8.57
C PRO A 357 -18.65 -14.71 8.08
N SER A 358 -18.18 -15.60 8.96
CA SER A 358 -18.02 -17.03 8.64
C SER A 358 -19.31 -17.71 8.13
N ALA A 359 -20.49 -17.21 8.52
CA ALA A 359 -21.79 -17.78 8.14
C ALA A 359 -22.21 -17.51 6.68
N THR A 360 -21.55 -16.62 5.95
CA THR A 360 -21.96 -16.16 4.61
C THR A 360 -20.96 -16.47 3.50
N ARG A 361 -19.89 -17.25 3.77
CA ARG A 361 -18.87 -17.59 2.76
C ARG A 361 -19.38 -18.60 1.72
N ASN A 362 -19.71 -18.14 0.51
CA ASN A 362 -19.89 -18.99 -0.68
C ASN A 362 -18.63 -18.89 -1.57
N ARG A 363 -17.83 -19.96 -1.62
CA ARG A 363 -16.58 -20.05 -2.42
C ARG A 363 -16.85 -20.37 -3.89
N SER A 364 -17.27 -19.38 -4.66
CA SER A 364 -17.35 -19.48 -6.13
C SER A 364 -16.80 -18.21 -6.76
N SER A 365 -15.48 -18.02 -6.74
CA SER A 365 -14.82 -16.88 -7.39
C SER A 365 -13.40 -17.26 -7.84
N THR A 366 -12.98 -16.71 -8.97
CA THR A 366 -11.66 -16.89 -9.58
C THR A 366 -10.59 -16.21 -8.71
N THR A 367 -9.57 -16.95 -8.28
CA THR A 367 -8.55 -16.49 -7.33
C THR A 367 -7.25 -16.12 -8.04
N THR A 368 -6.72 -14.92 -7.79
CA THR A 368 -5.36 -14.54 -8.15
C THR A 368 -4.53 -14.39 -6.87
N VAL A 369 -3.47 -15.19 -6.74
CA VAL A 369 -2.57 -15.15 -5.57
C VAL A 369 -1.47 -14.16 -5.87
N MET A 370 -1.44 -12.99 -5.21
CA MET A 370 -0.41 -11.98 -5.51
C MET A 370 0.91 -12.24 -4.78
N HIS A 371 0.92 -12.92 -3.63
CA HIS A 371 2.16 -13.27 -2.94
C HIS A 371 2.01 -14.53 -2.07
N SER A 372 2.76 -15.58 -2.43
CA SER A 372 3.00 -16.77 -1.62
C SER A 372 4.39 -16.67 -0.99
N SER A 373 4.57 -17.15 0.23
CA SER A 373 5.92 -17.38 0.75
C SER A 373 6.62 -18.45 -0.12
N SER A 374 7.92 -18.31 -0.32
CA SER A 374 8.77 -19.32 -1.01
C SER A 374 8.93 -20.62 -0.22
N SER A 375 8.34 -20.70 0.98
CA SER A 375 8.26 -21.93 1.75
C SER A 375 7.12 -22.81 1.19
N GLY A 376 7.45 -23.75 0.30
CA GLY A 376 6.52 -24.66 -0.38
C GLY A 376 5.72 -25.65 0.50
N ASP A 377 5.49 -25.34 1.78
CA ASP A 377 4.55 -26.06 2.62
C ASP A 377 3.15 -25.46 2.47
N PRO A 378 2.08 -26.28 2.33
CA PRO A 378 0.72 -25.76 2.30
C PRO A 378 0.44 -24.95 3.57
N PHE A 379 -0.06 -23.71 3.41
CA PHE A 379 -0.71 -22.97 4.50
C PHE A 379 -1.76 -23.90 5.11
N ALA A 380 -1.54 -24.35 6.35
CA ALA A 380 -2.39 -25.31 7.03
C ALA A 380 -3.87 -24.89 7.00
N SER A 381 -4.78 -25.87 7.17
CA SER A 381 -6.24 -25.72 7.26
C SER A 381 -6.70 -24.31 7.68
N SER A 382 -7.29 -23.56 6.75
CA SER A 382 -7.80 -22.21 7.01
C SER A 382 -9.00 -22.26 7.96
N THR A 383 -8.88 -21.61 9.11
CA THR A 383 -9.95 -21.34 10.07
C THR A 383 -10.54 -19.96 9.79
N PRO A 384 -11.87 -19.85 9.67
CA PRO A 384 -12.51 -18.61 9.26
C PRO A 384 -12.51 -17.58 10.41
N SER A 385 -12.65 -16.32 10.05
CA SER A 385 -12.56 -15.17 10.95
C SER A 385 -13.79 -15.03 11.86
N ILE A 386 -13.56 -14.78 13.15
CA ILE A 386 -14.59 -14.48 14.15
C ILE A 386 -14.23 -13.18 14.86
N LEU A 387 -15.02 -12.12 14.66
CA LEU A 387 -14.86 -10.83 15.34
C LEU A 387 -15.29 -10.94 16.81
N LEU A 388 -14.45 -10.48 17.72
CA LEU A 388 -14.68 -10.51 19.16
C LEU A 388 -15.01 -9.10 19.70
N GLY A 389 -16.30 -8.78 19.82
CA GLY A 389 -16.86 -7.74 20.71
C GLY A 389 -16.09 -6.40 20.82
N PRO A 390 -16.16 -5.71 21.97
CA PRO A 390 -15.46 -4.44 22.21
C PRO A 390 -13.99 -4.62 22.63
N PHE A 391 -13.41 -5.80 22.44
CA PHE A 391 -12.04 -6.09 22.86
C PHE A 391 -11.02 -5.60 21.82
N GLY A 392 -9.91 -5.03 22.28
CA GLY A 392 -8.76 -4.71 21.43
C GLY A 392 -7.97 -3.51 21.93
N HIS A 393 -7.33 -2.81 21.00
CA HIS A 393 -6.33 -1.78 21.28
C HIS A 393 -6.67 -0.48 20.57
N ARG A 394 -6.39 0.66 21.18
CA ARG A 394 -6.59 1.95 20.53
C ARG A 394 -5.31 2.35 19.81
N THR A 395 -5.47 2.98 18.64
CA THR A 395 -4.37 3.50 17.82
C THR A 395 -4.77 4.84 17.22
N ILE A 396 -3.83 5.53 16.59
CA ILE A 396 -4.14 6.75 15.80
C ILE A 396 -5.15 6.50 14.67
N LYS A 397 -5.31 5.24 14.22
CA LYS A 397 -6.29 4.81 13.21
C LYS A 397 -7.64 4.39 13.81
N GLY A 398 -7.89 4.73 15.08
CA GLY A 398 -9.08 4.33 15.82
C GLY A 398 -8.89 3.03 16.62
N ASN A 399 -10.01 2.49 17.10
CA ASN A 399 -10.03 1.28 17.90
C ASN A 399 -9.87 0.05 17.00
N MET A 400 -8.84 -0.75 17.27
CA MET A 400 -8.69 -2.05 16.69
C MET A 400 -9.50 -3.08 17.48
N SER A 401 -10.08 -4.06 16.80
CA SER A 401 -10.89 -5.11 17.39
C SER A 401 -10.22 -6.47 17.30
N PHE A 402 -10.37 -7.30 18.32
CA PHE A 402 -9.91 -8.69 18.28
C PHE A 402 -10.68 -9.51 17.25
N VAL A 403 -9.96 -10.32 16.48
CA VAL A 403 -10.51 -11.28 15.53
C VAL A 403 -9.75 -12.60 15.68
N LEU A 404 -10.50 -13.69 15.85
CA LEU A 404 -9.97 -15.05 15.86
C LEU A 404 -9.94 -15.64 14.46
N GLY A 405 -8.99 -16.54 14.23
CA GLY A 405 -8.87 -17.30 12.98
C GLY A 405 -7.65 -16.87 12.16
N ASN A 406 -7.16 -17.79 11.33
CA ASN A 406 -5.99 -17.59 10.46
C ASN A 406 -6.36 -17.30 9.00
N SER A 407 -7.63 -17.08 8.67
CA SER A 407 -8.09 -16.60 7.35
C SER A 407 -9.17 -15.53 7.52
N TRP A 408 -8.85 -14.30 7.08
CA TRP A 408 -9.79 -13.18 7.04
C TRP A 408 -10.18 -12.92 5.61
N LEU A 409 -11.49 -12.92 5.35
CA LEU A 409 -12.04 -12.57 4.05
C LEU A 409 -12.64 -11.17 4.17
N LEU A 410 -12.13 -10.23 3.38
CA LEU A 410 -12.60 -8.85 3.30
C LEU A 410 -13.29 -8.66 1.94
N ALA A 411 -14.46 -8.03 1.91
CA ALA A 411 -15.19 -7.75 0.68
C ALA A 411 -15.66 -6.31 0.63
N ASP A 412 -15.32 -5.63 -0.46
CA ASP A 412 -15.70 -4.24 -0.73
C ASP A 412 -16.40 -4.14 -2.08
N THR A 413 -17.48 -3.37 -2.13
CA THR A 413 -18.17 -3.07 -3.39
C THR A 413 -17.43 -1.98 -4.15
N PHE A 414 -17.11 -2.24 -5.41
CA PHE A 414 -16.50 -1.24 -6.28
C PHE A 414 -17.49 -0.09 -6.52
N GLN A 415 -16.95 1.13 -6.50
CA GLN A 415 -17.69 2.26 -7.03
C GLN A 415 -17.59 2.26 -8.55
N GLU A 416 -18.69 2.58 -9.23
CA GLU A 416 -18.67 2.76 -10.67
C GLU A 416 -17.78 3.97 -11.04
N VAL A 417 -16.68 3.71 -11.74
CA VAL A 417 -15.77 4.73 -12.25
C VAL A 417 -15.71 4.56 -13.77
N GLY A 418 -15.86 5.66 -14.49
CA GLY A 418 -15.73 5.72 -15.94
C GLY A 418 -15.03 7.01 -16.35
N PHE A 419 -14.72 7.14 -17.64
CA PHE A 419 -14.03 8.33 -18.18
C PHE A 419 -14.93 9.58 -18.17
N ASN A 420 -16.24 9.39 -18.32
CA ASN A 420 -17.19 10.48 -18.47
C ASN A 420 -17.76 10.97 -17.14
N SER A 421 -18.26 12.20 -17.15
CA SER A 421 -19.06 12.71 -16.02
C SER A 421 -20.28 11.82 -15.77
N ARG A 422 -20.57 11.53 -14.50
CA ARG A 422 -21.79 10.79 -14.09
C ARG A 422 -23.09 11.53 -14.41
N HIS A 423 -23.01 12.84 -14.63
CA HIS A 423 -24.15 13.68 -14.95
C HIS A 423 -23.96 14.37 -16.29
N PRO A 424 -25.04 14.50 -17.10
CA PRO A 424 -24.97 15.23 -18.35
C PRO A 424 -24.65 16.71 -18.12
N ILE A 425 -24.04 17.33 -19.12
CA ILE A 425 -23.71 18.75 -19.10
C ILE A 425 -25.01 19.58 -19.10
N ALA A 426 -25.11 20.53 -18.18
CA ALA A 426 -26.24 21.46 -18.15
C ALA A 426 -26.28 22.33 -19.41
N ALA A 427 -27.46 22.53 -19.99
CA ALA A 427 -27.59 23.18 -21.31
C ALA A 427 -27.03 24.61 -21.34
N ASP A 428 -27.17 25.36 -20.25
CA ASP A 428 -26.64 26.71 -20.07
C ASP A 428 -25.11 26.75 -19.89
N ALA A 429 -24.50 25.64 -19.50
CA ALA A 429 -23.05 25.50 -19.36
C ALA A 429 -22.33 25.19 -20.68
N ILE A 430 -23.03 24.74 -21.73
CA ILE A 430 -22.40 24.33 -23.00
C ILE A 430 -21.61 25.48 -23.64
N ALA A 431 -22.21 26.65 -23.79
CA ALA A 431 -21.56 27.80 -24.44
C ALA A 431 -20.29 28.27 -23.70
N PRO A 432 -20.30 28.49 -22.36
CA PRO A 432 -19.07 28.84 -21.65
C PRO A 432 -18.03 27.72 -21.66
N LEU A 433 -18.43 26.45 -21.64
CA LEU A 433 -17.50 25.32 -21.73
C LEU A 433 -16.77 25.26 -23.08
N LEU A 434 -17.46 25.54 -24.20
CA LEU A 434 -16.81 25.60 -25.52
C LEU A 434 -15.75 26.71 -25.60
N VAL A 435 -16.01 27.86 -24.98
CA VAL A 435 -15.03 28.97 -24.90
C VAL A 435 -13.83 28.56 -24.04
N ALA A 436 -14.08 27.97 -22.87
CA ALA A 436 -13.02 27.49 -21.98
C ALA A 436 -12.18 26.40 -22.64
N LEU A 437 -12.81 25.40 -23.26
CA LEU A 437 -12.13 24.31 -23.96
C LEU A 437 -11.18 24.86 -25.04
N LYS A 438 -11.66 25.79 -25.88
CA LYS A 438 -10.84 26.40 -26.93
C LYS A 438 -9.63 27.17 -26.37
N ASN A 439 -9.79 27.83 -25.24
CA ASN A 439 -8.70 28.58 -24.61
C ASN A 439 -7.68 27.62 -23.99
N ASP A 440 -8.15 26.62 -23.25
CA ASP A 440 -7.34 25.70 -22.49
C ASP A 440 -6.62 24.65 -23.36
N SER A 441 -7.21 24.29 -24.50
CA SER A 441 -6.62 23.37 -25.48
C SER A 441 -5.37 23.92 -26.18
N ASN A 442 -5.07 25.22 -26.04
CA ASN A 442 -3.85 25.82 -26.59
C ASN A 442 -2.67 25.73 -25.63
N PHE A 443 -2.87 25.27 -24.40
CA PHE A 443 -1.79 25.10 -23.45
C PHE A 443 -0.88 23.94 -23.90
N THR A 444 0.42 24.20 -23.90
CA THR A 444 1.45 23.19 -24.21
C THR A 444 2.18 22.84 -22.91
N PRO A 445 2.25 21.56 -22.51
CA PRO A 445 3.07 21.14 -21.38
C PRO A 445 4.54 21.57 -21.54
N GLN A 446 5.15 22.06 -20.47
CA GLN A 446 6.53 22.58 -20.45
C GLN A 446 7.35 22.01 -19.29
N ALA A 447 6.70 21.39 -18.30
CA ALA A 447 7.39 20.81 -17.17
C ALA A 447 8.40 19.74 -17.60
N LEU A 448 9.58 19.79 -16.99
CA LEU A 448 10.70 18.92 -17.32
C LEU A 448 10.81 17.72 -16.37
N ASP A 449 10.25 17.83 -15.17
CA ASP A 449 10.17 16.76 -14.18
C ASP A 449 8.90 15.92 -14.40
N PRO A 450 8.93 14.62 -14.04
CA PRO A 450 7.82 13.72 -14.30
C PRO A 450 6.54 14.07 -13.53
N TYR A 451 6.64 14.72 -12.36
CA TYR A 451 5.49 15.05 -11.53
C TYR A 451 4.65 16.17 -12.15
N PHE A 452 5.23 17.35 -12.39
CA PHE A 452 4.51 18.47 -12.99
C PHE A 452 4.11 18.19 -14.43
N PHE A 453 4.97 17.49 -15.19
CA PHE A 453 4.60 17.05 -16.54
C PHE A 453 3.37 16.15 -16.50
N GLY A 454 3.31 15.19 -15.57
CA GLY A 454 2.15 14.33 -15.34
C GLY A 454 0.87 15.15 -15.12
N LYS A 455 0.92 16.20 -14.30
CA LYS A 455 -0.23 17.08 -14.06
C LYS A 455 -0.66 17.86 -15.31
N GLU A 456 0.31 18.40 -16.05
CA GLU A 456 0.06 19.17 -17.27
C GLU A 456 -0.54 18.31 -18.38
N ILE A 457 0.01 17.12 -18.60
CA ILE A 457 -0.48 16.20 -19.63
C ILE A 457 -1.84 15.59 -19.26
N ALA A 458 -2.07 15.24 -17.99
CA ALA A 458 -3.36 14.75 -17.53
C ALA A 458 -4.47 15.80 -17.67
N ARG A 459 -4.15 17.09 -17.49
CA ARG A 459 -5.08 18.18 -17.80
C ARG A 459 -5.46 18.15 -19.28
N GLN A 460 -4.50 18.03 -20.19
CA GLN A 460 -4.78 17.99 -21.63
C GLN A 460 -5.59 16.75 -22.02
N ALA A 461 -5.27 15.58 -21.44
CA ALA A 461 -6.07 14.36 -21.63
C ALA A 461 -7.52 14.55 -21.19
N ARG A 462 -7.75 15.22 -20.05
CA ARG A 462 -9.10 15.52 -19.60
C ARG A 462 -9.85 16.45 -20.57
N LEU A 463 -9.17 17.40 -21.21
CA LEU A 463 -9.79 18.25 -22.23
C LEU A 463 -10.20 17.47 -23.48
N VAL A 464 -9.50 16.38 -23.82
CA VAL A 464 -9.92 15.49 -24.91
C VAL A 464 -11.26 14.83 -24.57
N LEU A 465 -11.41 14.27 -23.37
CA LEU A 465 -12.68 13.68 -22.92
C LEU A 465 -13.81 14.72 -22.91
N ILE A 466 -13.54 15.94 -22.45
CA ILE A 466 -14.54 17.02 -22.47
C ILE A 466 -14.90 17.45 -23.89
N ALA A 467 -13.92 17.49 -24.81
CA ALA A 467 -14.17 17.79 -26.21
C ALA A 467 -15.07 16.72 -26.84
N ASP A 468 -14.82 15.45 -26.55
CA ASP A 468 -15.66 14.33 -26.99
C ASP A 468 -17.10 14.43 -26.45
N GLU A 469 -17.27 14.67 -25.14
CA GLU A 469 -18.59 14.87 -24.51
C GLU A 469 -19.36 16.07 -25.13
N LEU A 470 -18.65 17.11 -25.58
CA LEU A 470 -19.21 18.29 -26.26
C LEU A 470 -19.35 18.11 -27.78
N ASN A 471 -19.10 16.91 -28.31
CA ASN A 471 -19.11 16.60 -29.75
C ASN A 471 -18.19 17.51 -30.58
N GLN A 472 -17.04 17.87 -30.02
CA GLN A 472 -15.97 18.61 -30.71
C GLN A 472 -14.93 17.63 -31.26
N GLY A 473 -14.27 17.97 -32.37
CA GLY A 473 -13.23 17.12 -32.93
C GLY A 473 -12.02 16.98 -31.98
N THR A 474 -11.61 15.75 -31.69
CA THR A 474 -10.54 15.41 -30.73
C THR A 474 -9.18 15.12 -31.37
N THR A 475 -9.14 14.86 -32.68
CA THR A 475 -7.95 14.35 -33.39
C THR A 475 -6.69 15.18 -33.14
N LYS A 476 -6.78 16.51 -33.28
CA LYS A 476 -5.64 17.41 -33.06
C LYS A 476 -5.07 17.27 -31.64
N LEU A 477 -5.92 17.16 -30.62
CA LEU A 477 -5.45 17.05 -29.24
C LEU A 477 -4.86 15.68 -28.95
N LEU A 478 -5.41 14.62 -29.55
CA LEU A 478 -4.84 13.28 -29.47
C LEU A 478 -3.43 13.23 -30.10
N ASP A 479 -3.25 13.79 -31.30
CA ASP A 479 -1.93 13.89 -31.94
C ASP A 479 -0.93 14.65 -31.06
N GLN A 480 -1.36 15.75 -30.43
CA GLN A 480 -0.52 16.53 -29.51
C GLN A 480 -0.15 15.74 -28.25
N LEU A 481 -1.07 14.97 -27.67
CA LEU A 481 -0.78 14.12 -26.50
C LEU A 481 0.28 13.07 -26.83
N GLU A 482 0.20 12.43 -27.99
CA GLU A 482 1.19 11.47 -28.46
C GLU A 482 2.56 12.12 -28.62
N ASP A 483 2.64 13.26 -29.31
CA ASP A 483 3.88 14.02 -29.53
C ASP A 483 4.56 14.40 -28.20
N TRP A 484 3.77 14.74 -27.18
CA TRP A 484 4.30 15.10 -25.87
C TRP A 484 4.73 13.89 -25.03
N LEU A 485 4.05 12.74 -25.17
CA LEU A 485 4.36 11.52 -24.43
C LEU A 485 5.53 10.74 -25.01
N LEU A 486 5.66 10.71 -26.34
CA LEU A 486 6.66 9.89 -27.03
C LEU A 486 8.09 10.08 -26.49
N PRO A 487 8.59 11.32 -26.25
CA PRO A 487 9.92 11.53 -25.67
C PRO A 487 10.14 10.86 -24.31
N TRP A 488 9.10 10.70 -23.49
CA TRP A 488 9.18 10.02 -22.20
C TRP A 488 9.29 8.50 -22.35
N PHE A 489 8.58 7.91 -23.31
CA PHE A 489 8.64 6.47 -23.56
C PHE A 489 9.95 6.02 -24.20
N VAL A 490 10.54 6.85 -25.06
CA VAL A 490 11.83 6.52 -25.70
C VAL A 490 13.04 7.07 -24.94
N GLY A 491 12.85 7.59 -23.73
CA GLY A 491 13.92 8.12 -22.88
C GLY A 491 14.70 9.28 -23.50
N LYS A 492 14.06 10.10 -24.34
CA LYS A 492 14.68 11.28 -24.98
C LYS A 492 14.38 12.59 -24.25
N ASN A 493 13.53 12.56 -23.22
CA ASN A 493 13.26 13.73 -22.39
C ASN A 493 14.42 14.00 -21.40
N PHE A 494 14.42 15.18 -20.77
CA PHE A 494 15.51 15.63 -19.89
C PHE A 494 15.64 14.86 -18.57
N ASP A 495 14.55 14.25 -18.10
CA ASP A 495 14.47 13.51 -16.85
C ASP A 495 13.78 12.16 -17.10
N PHE A 496 14.38 11.37 -17.99
CA PHE A 496 13.85 10.07 -18.40
C PHE A 496 13.91 9.05 -17.27
N PHE A 497 13.18 7.94 -17.44
CA PHE A 497 13.16 6.86 -16.47
C PHE A 497 14.29 5.85 -16.70
N VAL A 498 14.81 5.31 -15.61
CA VAL A 498 15.86 4.30 -15.55
C VAL A 498 15.41 3.14 -14.66
N TYR A 499 15.92 1.94 -14.92
CA TYR A 499 15.69 0.78 -14.07
C TYR A 499 16.77 0.69 -13.00
N ASP A 500 16.37 0.81 -11.74
CA ASP A 500 17.23 0.67 -10.58
C ASP A 500 17.49 -0.80 -10.25
N THR A 501 18.72 -1.21 -10.48
CA THR A 501 19.21 -2.57 -10.25
C THR A 501 19.45 -2.93 -8.78
N VAL A 502 19.37 -1.96 -7.85
CA VAL A 502 19.57 -2.20 -6.41
C VAL A 502 18.26 -2.58 -5.73
N TRP A 503 17.20 -1.82 -5.95
CA TRP A 503 15.89 -2.08 -5.34
C TRP A 503 14.92 -2.81 -6.28
N GLY A 504 15.18 -2.78 -7.59
CA GLY A 504 14.43 -3.51 -8.61
C GLY A 504 13.13 -2.81 -9.07
N GLY A 505 13.20 -1.50 -9.29
CA GLY A 505 12.08 -0.69 -9.78
C GLY A 505 12.51 0.47 -10.70
N VAL A 506 11.59 1.35 -11.05
CA VAL A 506 11.79 2.40 -12.06
C VAL A 506 11.80 3.79 -11.43
N CYS A 507 12.90 4.53 -11.58
CA CYS A 507 13.06 5.89 -11.06
C CYS A 507 13.37 6.88 -12.18
N SER A 508 13.11 8.16 -11.94
CA SER A 508 13.64 9.24 -12.77
C SER A 508 15.15 9.31 -12.63
N VAL A 509 15.85 9.58 -13.73
CA VAL A 509 17.32 9.64 -13.75
C VAL A 509 17.84 10.73 -12.83
N LYS A 510 17.15 11.87 -12.71
CA LYS A 510 17.56 12.93 -11.77
C LYS A 510 17.27 12.59 -10.33
N GLY A 511 16.13 11.96 -10.06
CA GLY A 511 15.81 11.47 -8.72
C GLY A 511 16.89 10.50 -8.26
N LEU A 512 17.21 9.50 -9.07
CA LEU A 512 18.16 8.43 -8.73
C LEU A 512 19.59 8.96 -8.53
N ARG A 513 20.03 9.89 -9.38
CA ARG A 513 21.36 10.52 -9.29
C ARG A 513 21.41 11.69 -8.28
N GLY A 514 20.27 12.05 -7.70
CA GLY A 514 20.13 13.16 -6.76
C GLY A 514 20.75 12.84 -5.40
N VAL A 515 21.61 13.71 -4.90
CA VAL A 515 22.20 13.59 -3.55
C VAL A 515 21.23 14.07 -2.47
N PHE A 516 20.30 14.96 -2.81
CA PHE A 516 19.27 15.46 -1.90
C PHE A 516 18.03 14.57 -1.96
N TRP A 517 17.57 14.08 -0.81
CA TRP A 517 16.48 13.10 -0.72
C TRP A 517 15.12 13.57 -1.26
N MET A 518 14.94 14.88 -1.46
CA MET A 518 13.76 15.48 -2.10
C MET A 518 14.00 15.90 -3.56
N THR A 519 15.14 15.56 -4.16
CA THR A 519 15.34 15.74 -5.61
C THR A 519 14.26 14.95 -6.36
N ASP A 520 13.58 15.63 -7.28
CA ASP A 520 12.38 15.12 -7.95
C ASP A 520 11.33 14.56 -6.99
N PHE A 521 11.04 15.32 -5.93
CA PHE A 521 10.10 14.93 -4.86
C PHE A 521 10.45 13.61 -4.17
N GLY A 522 11.71 13.17 -4.27
CA GLY A 522 12.18 11.91 -3.72
C GLY A 522 11.87 10.70 -4.60
N ASN A 523 11.62 10.87 -5.90
CA ASN A 523 11.37 9.77 -6.83
C ASN A 523 12.54 8.75 -6.85
N GLY A 524 13.79 9.20 -6.80
CA GLY A 524 14.95 8.28 -6.66
C GLY A 524 15.02 7.51 -5.34
N TRP A 525 14.23 7.94 -4.35
CA TRP A 525 14.02 7.30 -3.05
C TRP A 525 12.68 6.55 -3.01
N TYR A 526 12.07 6.29 -4.17
CA TYR A 526 10.76 5.64 -4.34
C TYR A 526 9.57 6.38 -3.75
N ASN A 527 9.72 7.66 -3.41
CA ASN A 527 8.60 8.48 -2.95
C ASN A 527 7.69 8.85 -4.12
N ASP A 528 6.38 8.83 -3.84
CA ASP A 528 5.33 9.35 -4.73
C ASP A 528 5.29 8.74 -6.14
N HIS A 529 5.86 7.55 -6.34
CA HIS A 529 5.77 6.80 -7.61
C HIS A 529 4.32 6.72 -8.10
N VAL A 530 3.38 6.32 -7.24
CA VAL A 530 1.94 6.28 -7.55
C VAL A 530 1.45 7.64 -8.08
N ARG A 531 1.81 8.75 -7.44
CA ARG A 531 1.35 10.09 -7.87
C ARG A 531 1.93 10.48 -9.22
N VAL A 532 3.20 10.18 -9.45
CA VAL A 532 3.95 10.56 -10.67
C VAL A 532 3.54 9.69 -11.87
N LEU A 533 3.35 8.40 -11.65
CA LEU A 533 3.13 7.40 -12.70
C LEU A 533 1.65 7.27 -13.09
N CYS A 534 0.71 7.42 -12.14
CA CYS A 534 -0.73 7.30 -12.43
C CYS A 534 -1.25 8.36 -13.41
N PHE A 535 -0.68 9.57 -13.42
CA PHE A 535 -1.08 10.58 -14.42
C PHE A 535 -0.78 10.13 -15.85
N LYS A 536 0.37 9.47 -16.05
CA LYS A 536 0.79 8.99 -17.38
C LYS A 536 -0.06 7.81 -17.84
N MET A 537 -0.46 6.93 -16.92
CA MET A 537 -1.38 5.82 -17.22
C MET A 537 -2.78 6.32 -17.58
N ALA A 538 -3.33 7.28 -16.82
CA ALA A 538 -4.65 7.83 -17.10
C ALA A 538 -4.74 8.52 -18.47
N VAL A 539 -3.65 9.16 -18.92
CA VAL A 539 -3.56 9.74 -20.27
C VAL A 539 -3.50 8.66 -21.33
N TYR A 540 -2.72 7.60 -21.10
CA TYR A 540 -2.58 6.49 -22.03
C TYR A 540 -3.93 5.81 -22.29
N GLU A 541 -4.67 5.48 -21.23
CA GLU A 541 -6.00 4.88 -21.34
C GLU A 541 -6.99 5.78 -22.09
N CYS A 542 -6.94 7.09 -21.85
CA CYS A 542 -7.75 8.07 -22.59
C CYS A 542 -7.43 8.10 -24.10
N VAL A 543 -6.16 7.98 -24.47
CA VAL A 543 -5.72 7.93 -25.88
C VAL A 543 -6.14 6.61 -26.53
N TYR A 544 -6.03 5.50 -25.79
CA TYR A 544 -6.39 4.18 -26.28
C TYR A 544 -7.90 4.02 -26.50
N ASP A 545 -8.73 4.49 -25.55
CA ASP A 545 -10.20 4.42 -25.62
C ASP A 545 -10.77 5.21 -26.81
N LEU A 546 -10.17 6.37 -27.13
CA LEU A 546 -10.63 7.24 -28.21
C LEU A 546 -9.96 6.99 -29.56
N SER A 547 -8.89 6.18 -29.62
CA SER A 547 -8.16 5.91 -30.86
C SER A 547 -7.45 4.54 -30.87
N MET A 548 -8.15 3.51 -31.35
CA MET A 548 -7.61 2.15 -31.50
C MET A 548 -6.43 2.02 -32.49
N SER A 549 -6.16 3.01 -33.35
CA SER A 549 -5.23 2.86 -34.49
C SER A 549 -3.84 3.44 -34.30
N ILE A 550 -3.53 4.10 -33.18
CA ILE A 550 -2.36 4.99 -33.11
C ILE A 550 -1.07 4.33 -32.59
N LEU A 551 -1.12 3.20 -31.87
CA LEU A 551 0.07 2.63 -31.26
C LEU A 551 0.47 1.28 -31.89
N SER A 552 1.13 1.34 -33.05
CA SER A 552 1.65 0.16 -33.78
C SER A 552 3.03 -0.33 -33.31
N VAL A 553 3.57 0.20 -32.21
CA VAL A 553 4.85 -0.24 -31.61
C VAL A 553 4.57 -0.83 -30.23
N GLY A 554 4.55 -2.16 -30.13
CA GLY A 554 4.42 -2.99 -28.91
C GLY A 554 4.06 -2.26 -27.60
N PRO A 555 2.79 -1.85 -27.40
CA PRO A 555 2.40 -0.93 -26.32
C PRO A 555 2.07 -1.61 -24.99
N ASN A 556 1.78 -2.91 -25.01
CA ASN A 556 1.30 -3.65 -23.83
C ASN A 556 2.36 -3.85 -22.74
N SER A 557 3.65 -3.70 -23.05
CA SER A 557 4.72 -3.84 -22.07
C SER A 557 4.88 -2.60 -21.19
N TRP A 558 4.72 -1.38 -21.72
CA TRP A 558 5.04 -0.16 -20.99
C TRP A 558 4.05 0.18 -19.89
N THR A 559 2.75 0.20 -20.19
CA THR A 559 1.70 0.43 -19.19
C THR A 559 1.71 -0.68 -18.14
N LEU A 560 1.95 -1.93 -18.54
CA LEU A 560 2.07 -3.05 -17.61
C LEU A 560 3.28 -2.91 -16.68
N ILE A 561 4.44 -2.48 -17.19
CA ILE A 561 5.64 -2.20 -16.40
C ILE A 561 5.41 -1.07 -15.39
N LEU A 562 4.76 0.02 -15.79
CA LEU A 562 4.44 1.13 -14.88
C LEU A 562 3.34 0.76 -13.88
N LEU A 563 2.37 -0.09 -14.27
CA LEU A 563 1.38 -0.67 -13.37
C LEU A 563 2.02 -1.60 -12.34
N CYS A 564 2.98 -2.41 -12.76
CA CYS A 564 3.74 -3.30 -11.87
C CYS A 564 4.54 -2.51 -10.84
N GLU A 565 5.22 -1.45 -11.27
CA GLU A 565 5.94 -0.52 -10.39
C GLU A 565 5.01 0.12 -9.33
N VAL A 566 3.86 0.64 -9.75
CA VAL A 566 2.93 1.39 -8.87
C VAL A 566 2.23 0.50 -7.84
N HIS A 567 1.93 -0.75 -8.20
CA HIS A 567 1.27 -1.70 -7.29
C HIS A 567 2.26 -2.58 -6.52
N GLY A 568 3.57 -2.36 -6.67
CA GLY A 568 4.61 -3.19 -6.05
C GLY A 568 4.56 -4.64 -6.52
N LEU A 569 4.02 -4.91 -7.72
CA LEU A 569 4.19 -6.20 -8.38
C LEU A 569 5.65 -6.28 -8.77
N ILE A 570 6.40 -7.01 -7.94
CA ILE A 570 7.81 -7.30 -8.15
C ILE A 570 7.97 -7.86 -9.57
N PHE A 571 8.94 -7.34 -10.33
CA PHE A 571 9.46 -7.97 -11.54
C PHE A 571 10.15 -9.30 -11.15
N CYS A 572 9.36 -10.30 -10.74
CA CYS A 572 9.80 -11.64 -10.40
C CYS A 572 9.13 -12.60 -11.37
N ALA A 573 9.91 -13.53 -11.90
CA ALA A 573 9.47 -14.60 -12.80
C ALA A 573 8.34 -15.49 -12.22
N GLU A 574 8.01 -15.37 -10.92
CA GLU A 574 6.99 -16.16 -10.24
C GLU A 574 5.63 -15.45 -10.11
N CYS A 575 5.50 -14.18 -10.52
CA CYS A 575 4.27 -13.39 -10.39
C CYS A 575 3.49 -13.19 -11.71
N CYS A 576 3.92 -13.78 -12.83
CA CYS A 576 3.19 -13.79 -14.10
C CYS A 576 2.64 -15.18 -14.42
#